data_AF-A0A1B7MFF3-F1
#
_entry.id   AF-A0A1B7MFF3-F1
#
_cell.length_a   1.000
_cell.length_b   1.000
_cell.length_c   1.000
_cell.angle_alpha   90.00
_cell.angle_beta   90.00
_cell.angle_gamma   90.00
#
_symmetry.space_group_name_H-M   'P 1'
#
loop_
_entity.id
_entity.type
_entity.pdbx_description
1 polymer ?
#
loop_
_entity_poly.entity_id
_entity_poly.type
_entity_poly.pdbx_seq_one_letter_code
_entity_poly.pdbx_strand_id
1 'polypeptide(L)'
;MSDYLTLAGGLEALLAAFTISVALKTYFAKPKLPNGVQLPPGPPSLPLLGNALAVDVSEPWVTYKEWGSQYGNMFYTRLFSQDNIVINSEEVARDLLENRSHNYSDRPEIATNELLGVDYSAAFMRYNSRWRLQRKFLQQTFRRDAISDFQPMQMGKAHELLLNMLEDPLDYPKHLEGHSGSIIMSAVYSYEAARRRDPMIERISVGIEIIVKELRPEVAAIFSAFPTLLRLPSWLPGMRLKRISSLAKELATESMDNPFAYTERGLATGSISSCMVADHLLKLHESDDDPSWYKKAVKESAATAFGGHNIQCYSCWAE
;
A
#
# COMPACT_ATOMS: atom_id res chain seq x y z
N MET A 1 38.87 -46.69 -13.36
CA MET A 1 38.82 -45.20 -13.39
C MET A 1 37.42 -44.67 -13.72
N SER A 2 36.66 -45.34 -14.59
CA SER A 2 35.26 -44.99 -14.91
C SER A 2 34.29 -45.09 -13.71
N ASP A 3 34.43 -46.12 -12.87
CA ASP A 3 33.48 -46.37 -11.76
C ASP A 3 33.62 -45.38 -10.59
N TYR A 4 34.76 -44.73 -10.45
CA TYR A 4 34.98 -43.70 -9.41
C TYR A 4 34.31 -42.36 -9.78
N LEU A 5 34.21 -42.05 -11.07
CA LEU A 5 33.56 -40.82 -11.57
C LEU A 5 32.03 -40.89 -11.45
N THR A 6 31.42 -42.05 -11.68
CA THR A 6 29.97 -42.27 -11.50
C THR A 6 29.57 -42.29 -10.03
N LEU A 7 30.41 -42.87 -9.15
CA LEU A 7 30.14 -42.88 -7.71
C LEU A 7 30.23 -41.47 -7.09
N ALA A 8 31.23 -40.68 -7.51
CA ALA A 8 31.41 -39.30 -7.05
C ALA A 8 30.23 -38.39 -7.47
N GLY A 9 29.76 -38.50 -8.72
CA GLY A 9 28.58 -37.76 -9.19
C GLY A 9 27.29 -38.13 -8.46
N GLY A 10 27.13 -39.41 -8.08
CA GLY A 10 25.98 -39.86 -7.28
C GLY A 10 25.99 -39.29 -5.86
N LEU A 11 27.16 -39.20 -5.22
CA LEU A 11 27.30 -38.62 -3.89
C LEU A 11 26.99 -37.12 -3.87
N GLU A 12 27.47 -36.37 -4.87
CA GLU A 12 27.16 -34.93 -4.98
C GLU A 12 25.68 -34.68 -5.22
N ALA A 13 25.02 -35.48 -6.06
CA ALA A 13 23.58 -35.39 -6.29
C ALA A 13 22.77 -35.66 -5.01
N LEU A 14 23.18 -36.65 -4.19
CA LEU A 14 22.52 -36.96 -2.92
C LEU A 14 22.74 -35.85 -1.88
N LEU A 15 23.94 -35.27 -1.79
CA LEU A 15 24.22 -34.12 -0.92
C LEU A 15 23.43 -32.88 -1.35
N ALA A 16 23.31 -32.62 -2.66
CA ALA A 16 22.47 -31.56 -3.20
C ALA A 16 20.99 -31.78 -2.86
N ALA A 17 20.47 -32.99 -3.06
CA ALA A 17 19.10 -33.33 -2.70
C ALA A 17 18.83 -33.20 -1.19
N PHE A 18 19.77 -33.63 -0.34
CA PHE A 18 19.65 -33.50 1.12
C PHE A 18 19.68 -32.05 1.57
N THR A 19 20.61 -31.25 1.05
CA THR A 19 20.71 -29.81 1.36
C THR A 19 19.48 -29.05 0.88
N ILE A 20 18.96 -29.34 -0.31
CA ILE A 20 17.69 -28.79 -0.80
C ILE A 20 16.54 -29.22 0.12
N SER A 21 16.46 -30.49 0.50
CA SER A 21 15.40 -31.00 1.37
C SER A 21 15.43 -30.37 2.77
N VAL A 22 16.62 -30.21 3.36
CA VAL A 22 16.81 -29.50 4.63
C VAL A 22 16.48 -28.02 4.49
N ALA A 23 16.94 -27.35 3.44
CA ALA A 23 16.64 -25.94 3.17
C ALA A 23 15.13 -25.71 2.96
N LEU A 24 14.44 -26.60 2.23
CA LEU A 24 12.99 -26.57 2.09
C LEU A 24 12.32 -26.80 3.46
N LYS A 25 12.78 -27.80 4.22
CA LYS A 25 12.21 -28.10 5.54
C LYS A 25 12.37 -26.96 6.54
N THR A 26 13.51 -26.24 6.52
CA THR A 26 13.75 -25.09 7.39
C THR A 26 13.03 -23.84 6.92
N TYR A 27 13.02 -23.57 5.61
CA TYR A 27 12.33 -22.42 5.01
C TYR A 27 10.80 -22.51 5.15
N PHE A 28 10.25 -23.73 5.12
CA PHE A 28 8.81 -23.98 5.27
C PHE A 28 8.42 -24.57 6.63
N ALA A 29 9.33 -24.56 7.61
CA ALA A 29 9.00 -24.96 8.97
C ALA A 29 7.91 -24.05 9.54
N LYS A 30 6.92 -24.63 10.22
CA LYS A 30 5.92 -23.84 10.95
C LYS A 30 6.65 -22.95 11.98
N PRO A 31 6.16 -21.72 12.23
CA PRO A 31 6.73 -20.88 13.27
C PRO A 31 6.73 -21.65 14.59
N LYS A 32 7.86 -21.63 15.29
CA LYS A 32 7.95 -22.21 16.63
C LYS A 32 7.12 -21.34 17.56
N LEU A 33 5.92 -21.79 17.90
CA LEU A 33 5.07 -21.14 18.87
C LEU A 33 5.68 -21.31 20.26
N PRO A 34 5.49 -20.32 21.16
CA PRO A 34 5.79 -20.51 22.57
C PRO A 34 5.05 -21.73 23.13
N ASN A 35 5.64 -22.39 24.12
CA ASN A 35 5.05 -23.56 24.74
C ASN A 35 3.64 -23.23 25.29
N GLY A 36 2.65 -24.04 24.91
CA GLY A 36 1.26 -23.88 25.32
C GLY A 36 0.42 -22.96 24.44
N VAL A 37 1.01 -22.31 23.41
CA VAL A 37 0.26 -21.48 22.46
C VAL A 37 -0.13 -22.32 21.24
N GLN A 38 -1.42 -22.28 20.89
CA GLN A 38 -1.95 -22.86 19.66
C GLN A 38 -2.34 -21.75 18.69
N LEU A 39 -2.12 -21.98 17.40
CA LEU A 39 -2.65 -21.09 16.37
C LEU A 39 -4.18 -21.20 16.33
N PRO A 40 -4.88 -20.14 15.89
CA PRO A 40 -6.29 -20.23 15.56
C PRO A 40 -6.58 -21.39 14.58
N PRO A 41 -7.83 -21.88 14.53
CA PRO A 41 -8.24 -22.87 13.53
C PRO A 41 -8.05 -22.31 12.11
N GLY A 42 -8.06 -23.18 11.10
CA GLY A 42 -7.90 -22.73 9.72
C GLY A 42 -7.95 -23.86 8.69
N PRO A 43 -8.03 -23.50 7.40
CA PRO A 43 -8.08 -24.47 6.33
C PRO A 43 -6.81 -25.34 6.26
N PRO A 44 -6.92 -26.63 5.94
CA PRO A 44 -5.77 -27.51 5.77
C PRO A 44 -4.78 -26.93 4.74
N SER A 45 -3.55 -26.70 5.17
CA SER A 45 -2.50 -26.13 4.32
C SER A 45 -1.72 -27.22 3.59
N LEU A 46 -1.54 -27.07 2.27
CA LEU A 46 -0.65 -27.93 1.49
C LEU A 46 0.81 -27.69 1.86
N PRO A 47 1.68 -28.72 1.76
CA PRO A 47 3.12 -28.51 1.86
C PRO A 47 3.59 -27.48 0.83
N LEU A 48 4.52 -26.60 1.21
CA LEU A 48 5.13 -25.53 0.40
C LEU A 48 4.20 -24.38 -0.02
N LEU A 49 3.01 -24.69 -0.55
CA LEU A 49 2.07 -23.69 -1.09
C LEU A 49 1.14 -23.09 -0.01
N GLY A 50 0.96 -23.81 1.10
CA GLY A 50 -0.05 -23.47 2.08
C GLY A 50 -1.45 -23.55 1.47
N ASN A 51 -2.21 -22.48 1.60
CA ASN A 51 -3.56 -22.29 1.09
C ASN A 51 -3.59 -21.42 -0.18
N ALA A 52 -2.42 -21.13 -0.80
CA ALA A 52 -2.34 -20.22 -1.96
C ALA A 52 -3.19 -20.67 -3.16
N LEU A 53 -3.38 -21.98 -3.36
CA LEU A 53 -4.25 -22.51 -4.43
C LEU A 53 -5.75 -22.46 -4.10
N ALA A 54 -6.09 -22.26 -2.82
CA ALA A 54 -7.45 -22.24 -2.32
C ALA A 54 -7.99 -20.82 -2.17
N VAL A 55 -7.14 -19.79 -2.33
CA VAL A 55 -7.54 -18.38 -2.34
C VAL A 55 -7.77 -17.94 -3.77
N ASP A 56 -8.95 -17.37 -4.03
CA ASP A 56 -9.16 -16.61 -5.26
C ASP A 56 -8.38 -15.29 -5.17
N VAL A 57 -7.33 -15.16 -5.98
CA VAL A 57 -6.45 -13.99 -5.99
C VAL A 57 -7.13 -12.75 -6.60
N SER A 58 -8.26 -12.92 -7.30
CA SER A 58 -9.06 -11.81 -7.81
C SER A 58 -9.97 -11.22 -6.73
N GLU A 59 -10.55 -12.07 -5.88
CA GLU A 59 -11.49 -11.69 -4.83
C GLU A 59 -11.21 -12.43 -3.49
N PRO A 60 -10.02 -12.22 -2.89
CA PRO A 60 -9.60 -12.98 -1.71
C PRO A 60 -10.53 -12.78 -0.50
N TRP A 61 -11.19 -11.62 -0.41
CA TRP A 61 -12.18 -11.32 0.63
C TRP A 61 -13.38 -12.27 0.60
N VAL A 62 -13.79 -12.77 -0.58
CA VAL A 62 -14.87 -13.75 -0.70
C VAL A 62 -14.45 -15.08 -0.09
N THR A 63 -13.26 -15.58 -0.46
CA THR A 63 -12.70 -16.81 0.14
C THR A 63 -12.57 -16.66 1.65
N TYR A 64 -12.07 -15.52 2.13
CA TYR A 64 -11.87 -15.28 3.56
C TYR A 64 -13.19 -15.20 4.34
N LYS A 65 -14.25 -14.64 3.74
CA LYS A 65 -15.59 -14.64 4.34
C LYS A 65 -16.17 -16.06 4.46
N GLU A 66 -15.98 -16.88 3.43
CA GLU A 66 -16.40 -18.30 3.46
C GLU A 66 -15.65 -19.08 4.53
N TRP A 67 -14.33 -18.91 4.60
CA TRP A 67 -13.51 -19.51 5.65
C TRP A 67 -13.86 -18.99 7.04
N GLY A 68 -14.18 -17.71 7.18
CA GLY A 68 -14.67 -17.16 8.44
C GLY A 68 -15.97 -17.81 8.90
N SER A 69 -16.84 -18.22 7.97
CA SER A 69 -18.06 -18.98 8.29
C SER A 69 -17.77 -20.41 8.75
N GLN A 70 -16.63 -21.00 8.34
CA GLN A 70 -16.25 -22.37 8.67
C GLN A 70 -15.35 -22.48 9.90
N TYR A 71 -14.39 -21.55 10.05
CA TYR A 71 -13.34 -21.58 11.07
C TYR A 71 -13.54 -20.54 12.17
N GLY A 72 -14.51 -19.64 12.01
CA GLY A 72 -14.93 -18.66 13.01
C GLY A 72 -14.38 -17.25 12.79
N ASN A 73 -14.58 -16.41 13.79
CA ASN A 73 -14.32 -14.96 13.77
C ASN A 73 -12.83 -14.58 13.60
N MET A 74 -11.92 -15.53 13.79
CA MET A 74 -10.49 -15.37 13.54
C MET A 74 -9.91 -16.73 13.18
N PHE A 75 -9.17 -16.79 12.08
CA PHE A 75 -8.58 -18.03 11.61
C PHE A 75 -7.17 -17.81 11.05
N TYR A 76 -6.40 -18.89 11.03
CA TYR A 76 -5.05 -18.92 10.52
C TYR A 76 -5.03 -19.48 9.10
N THR A 77 -4.28 -18.84 8.21
CA THR A 77 -4.02 -19.35 6.86
C THR A 77 -2.57 -19.10 6.48
N ARG A 78 -2.04 -19.91 5.57
CA ARG A 78 -0.66 -19.76 5.10
C ARG A 78 -0.64 -19.52 3.61
N LEU A 79 0.01 -18.45 3.15
CA LEU A 79 0.24 -18.21 1.73
C LEU A 79 1.72 -18.42 1.45
N PHE A 80 2.08 -19.56 0.84
CA PHE A 80 3.47 -19.98 0.68
C PHE A 80 4.24 -20.04 2.02
N SER A 81 5.21 -19.14 2.23
CA SER A 81 5.98 -19.01 3.48
C SER A 81 5.43 -17.93 4.43
N GLN A 82 4.34 -17.25 4.07
CA GLN A 82 3.73 -16.21 4.89
C GLN A 82 2.60 -16.78 5.75
N ASP A 83 2.74 -16.63 7.06
CA ASP A 83 1.73 -16.94 8.06
C ASP A 83 0.78 -15.76 8.22
N ASN A 84 -0.52 -15.98 8.00
CA ASN A 84 -1.54 -14.94 8.03
C ASN A 84 -2.61 -15.26 9.07
N ILE A 85 -2.99 -14.25 9.84
CA ILE A 85 -4.17 -14.30 10.71
C ILE A 85 -5.23 -13.42 10.08
N VAL A 86 -6.36 -14.02 9.72
CA VAL A 86 -7.49 -13.30 9.15
C VAL A 86 -8.49 -13.02 10.26
N ILE A 87 -8.90 -11.75 10.35
CA ILE A 87 -9.87 -11.26 11.33
C ILE A 87 -11.20 -11.07 10.59
N ASN A 88 -12.25 -11.75 11.05
CA ASN A 88 -13.56 -11.76 10.43
C ASN A 88 -14.68 -11.29 11.39
N SER A 89 -14.32 -10.53 12.43
CA SER A 89 -15.25 -9.93 13.40
C SER A 89 -14.76 -8.55 13.81
N GLU A 90 -15.70 -7.60 13.91
CA GLU A 90 -15.45 -6.24 14.41
C GLU A 90 -14.88 -6.25 15.83
N GLU A 91 -15.41 -7.11 16.71
CA GLU A 91 -14.98 -7.22 18.10
C GLU A 91 -13.48 -7.58 18.19
N VAL A 92 -13.08 -8.59 17.42
CA VAL A 92 -11.68 -9.03 17.36
C VAL A 92 -10.80 -7.96 16.71
N ALA A 93 -11.29 -7.28 15.66
CA ALA A 93 -10.57 -6.20 15.02
C ALA A 93 -10.33 -5.04 16.00
N ARG A 94 -11.32 -4.68 16.82
CA ARG A 94 -11.20 -3.63 17.84
C ARG A 94 -10.20 -4.02 18.94
N ASP A 95 -10.28 -5.24 19.46
CA ASP A 95 -9.36 -5.70 20.51
C ASP A 95 -7.90 -5.72 20.03
N LEU A 96 -7.65 -6.19 18.80
CA LEU A 96 -6.29 -6.28 18.27
C LEU A 96 -5.78 -4.96 17.70
N LEU A 97 -6.54 -4.31 16.80
CA LEU A 97 -6.04 -3.19 16.01
C LEU A 97 -6.22 -1.83 16.70
N GLU A 98 -7.15 -1.70 17.65
CA GLU A 98 -7.37 -0.45 18.41
C GLU A 98 -6.74 -0.57 19.81
N ASN A 99 -7.27 -1.47 20.65
CA ASN A 99 -6.88 -1.59 22.06
C ASN A 99 -5.42 -2.07 22.23
N ARG A 100 -4.93 -2.91 21.31
CA ARG A 100 -3.56 -3.43 21.32
C ARG A 100 -2.74 -2.93 20.13
N SER A 101 -3.11 -1.77 19.56
CA SER A 101 -2.48 -1.17 18.38
C SER A 101 -0.96 -1.13 18.46
N HIS A 102 -0.36 -0.89 19.63
CA HIS A 102 1.10 -0.90 19.82
C HIS A 102 1.78 -2.20 19.37
N ASN A 103 1.09 -3.34 19.48
CA ASN A 103 1.62 -4.65 19.09
C ASN A 103 1.41 -4.96 17.60
N TYR A 104 0.40 -4.38 16.96
CA TYR A 104 -0.08 -4.76 15.63
C TYR A 104 -0.01 -3.64 14.58
N SER A 105 0.57 -2.48 14.91
CA SER A 105 0.66 -1.33 13.99
C SER A 105 1.79 -1.41 12.96
N ASP A 106 2.75 -2.34 13.12
CA ASP A 106 3.84 -2.48 12.15
C ASP A 106 3.33 -3.01 10.79
N ARG A 107 4.15 -2.89 9.75
CA ARG A 107 3.88 -3.44 8.43
C ARG A 107 4.88 -4.54 8.09
N PRO A 108 4.45 -5.62 7.41
CA PRO A 108 5.40 -6.59 6.88
C PRO A 108 6.31 -5.93 5.85
N GLU A 109 7.55 -6.40 5.79
CA GLU A 109 8.48 -5.97 4.75
C GLU A 109 8.12 -6.65 3.43
N ILE A 110 7.59 -5.88 2.48
CA ILE A 110 7.15 -6.36 1.18
C ILE A 110 8.09 -5.80 0.12
N ALA A 111 8.94 -6.67 -0.45
CA ALA A 111 9.93 -6.28 -1.45
C ALA A 111 9.32 -5.63 -2.72
N THR A 112 8.05 -5.90 -3.01
CA THR A 112 7.37 -5.30 -4.17
C THR A 112 7.06 -3.81 -3.98
N ASN A 113 7.05 -3.30 -2.74
CA ASN A 113 6.76 -1.88 -2.46
C ASN A 113 7.82 -0.95 -3.07
N GLU A 114 9.10 -1.26 -2.84
CA GLU A 114 10.23 -0.51 -3.43
C GLU A 114 10.26 -0.68 -4.95
N LEU A 115 9.93 -1.88 -5.45
CA LEU A 115 9.87 -2.14 -6.88
C LEU A 115 8.78 -1.30 -7.58
N LEU A 116 7.66 -1.05 -6.91
CA LEU A 116 6.56 -0.21 -7.42
C LEU A 116 6.72 1.28 -7.08
N GLY A 117 7.73 1.65 -6.29
CA GLY A 117 7.99 3.04 -5.89
C GLY A 117 7.03 3.59 -4.83
N VAL A 118 6.43 2.73 -4.01
CA VAL A 118 5.47 3.13 -2.96
C VAL A 118 6.02 2.99 -1.54
N ASP A 119 7.30 2.70 -1.39
CA ASP A 119 7.99 2.57 -0.09
C ASP A 119 8.01 3.89 0.72
N TYR A 120 7.73 5.02 0.07
CA TYR A 120 7.56 6.31 0.73
C TYR A 120 6.24 6.45 1.48
N SER A 121 5.20 5.68 1.11
CA SER A 121 3.86 5.88 1.62
C SER A 121 3.70 5.36 3.04
N ALA A 122 3.14 6.18 3.94
CA ALA A 122 2.88 5.77 5.32
C ALA A 122 1.93 4.57 5.44
N ALA A 123 1.17 4.23 4.39
CA ALA A 123 0.30 3.06 4.36
C ALA A 123 1.09 1.74 4.29
N PHE A 124 2.26 1.75 3.63
CA PHE A 124 3.10 0.58 3.36
C PHE A 124 4.41 0.56 4.15
N MET A 125 4.73 1.66 4.83
CA MET A 125 5.96 1.81 5.59
C MET A 125 5.90 1.11 6.94
N ARG A 126 7.02 0.50 7.34
CA ARG A 126 7.23 -0.05 8.68
C ARG A 126 7.20 1.04 9.75
N TYR A 127 6.82 0.67 10.97
CA TYR A 127 6.81 1.58 12.09
C TYR A 127 8.24 2.02 12.46
N ASN A 128 8.60 3.25 12.07
CA ASN A 128 9.91 3.84 12.31
C ASN A 128 9.80 5.38 12.51
N SER A 129 10.93 6.08 12.65
CA SER A 129 10.95 7.55 12.81
C SER A 129 10.36 8.28 11.60
N ARG A 130 10.61 7.83 10.36
CA ARG A 130 10.05 8.42 9.13
C ARG A 130 8.53 8.29 9.10
N TRP A 131 7.98 7.11 9.42
CA TRP A 131 6.53 6.89 9.52
C TRP A 131 5.90 7.79 10.58
N ARG A 132 6.49 7.87 11.78
CA ARG A 132 5.98 8.73 12.86
C ARG A 132 5.95 10.20 12.46
N LEU A 133 6.97 10.66 11.72
CA LEU A 133 7.01 12.04 11.24
C LEU A 133 5.93 12.31 10.18
N GLN A 134 5.80 11.47 9.16
CA GLN A 134 4.73 11.62 8.17
C GLN A 134 3.35 11.58 8.85
N ARG A 135 3.14 10.66 9.81
CA ARG A 135 1.89 10.58 10.57
C ARG A 135 1.65 11.85 11.39
N LYS A 136 2.69 12.46 11.96
CA LYS A 136 2.60 13.74 12.67
C LYS A 136 2.12 14.86 11.75
N PHE A 137 2.65 14.99 10.53
CA PHE A 137 2.20 16.01 9.57
C PHE A 137 0.72 15.83 9.19
N LEU A 138 0.31 14.60 8.85
CA LEU A 138 -1.08 14.28 8.55
C LEU A 138 -2.00 14.60 9.74
N GLN A 139 -1.62 14.19 10.95
CA GLN A 139 -2.43 14.43 12.15
C GLN A 139 -2.51 15.92 12.50
N GLN A 140 -1.44 16.68 12.33
CA GLN A 140 -1.47 18.13 12.57
C GLN A 140 -2.37 18.86 11.58
N THR A 141 -2.37 18.42 10.33
CA THR A 141 -3.18 19.01 9.24
C THR A 141 -4.65 18.64 9.38
N PHE A 142 -4.95 17.36 9.61
CA PHE A 142 -6.31 16.81 9.61
C PHE A 142 -6.87 16.54 11.01
N ARG A 143 -6.36 17.22 12.04
CA ARG A 143 -6.91 17.13 13.40
C ARG A 143 -8.32 17.69 13.45
N ARG A 144 -9.11 17.21 14.42
CA ARG A 144 -10.50 17.64 14.64
C ARG A 144 -10.67 19.16 14.65
N ASP A 145 -9.77 19.86 15.31
CA ASP A 145 -9.85 21.33 15.47
C ASP A 145 -9.58 22.10 14.16
N ALA A 146 -8.94 21.48 13.17
CA ALA A 146 -8.65 22.09 11.87
C ALA A 146 -9.75 21.80 10.82
N ILE A 147 -10.72 20.93 11.13
CA ILE A 147 -11.76 20.52 10.16
C ILE A 147 -12.64 21.71 9.74
N SER A 148 -12.92 22.64 10.65
CA SER A 148 -13.73 23.84 10.35
C SER A 148 -13.13 24.69 9.23
N ASP A 149 -11.80 24.71 9.13
CA ASP A 149 -11.08 25.56 8.18
C ASP A 149 -11.23 25.05 6.75
N PHE A 150 -11.50 23.74 6.58
CA PHE A 150 -11.76 23.14 5.27
C PHE A 150 -13.21 23.29 4.80
N GLN A 151 -14.17 23.61 5.68
CA GLN A 151 -15.60 23.63 5.32
C GLN A 151 -15.94 24.57 4.15
N PRO A 152 -15.41 25.81 4.08
CA PRO A 152 -15.71 26.69 2.95
C PRO A 152 -15.25 26.12 1.61
N MET A 153 -14.04 25.53 1.57
CA MET A 153 -13.50 24.87 0.38
C MET A 153 -14.33 23.64 -0.01
N GLN A 154 -14.65 22.78 0.97
CA GLN A 154 -15.47 21.59 0.74
C GLN A 154 -16.87 21.94 0.21
N MET A 155 -17.48 23.01 0.73
CA MET A 155 -18.77 23.51 0.23
C MET A 155 -18.67 23.96 -1.23
N GLY A 156 -17.61 24.69 -1.58
CA GLY A 156 -17.34 25.07 -2.98
C GLY A 156 -17.22 23.85 -3.90
N LYS A 157 -16.44 22.85 -3.49
CA LYS A 157 -16.28 21.60 -4.24
C LYS A 157 -17.55 20.76 -4.31
N ALA A 158 -18.41 20.82 -3.29
CA ALA A 158 -19.73 20.18 -3.32
C ALA A 158 -20.67 20.84 -4.33
N HIS A 159 -20.67 22.17 -4.43
CA HIS A 159 -21.42 22.87 -5.48
C HIS A 159 -20.93 22.49 -6.89
N GLU A 160 -19.60 22.41 -7.10
CA GLU A 160 -19.03 21.95 -8.38
C GLU A 160 -19.50 20.54 -8.74
N LEU A 161 -19.53 19.61 -7.78
CA LEU A 161 -20.04 18.25 -7.95
C LEU A 161 -21.51 18.23 -8.36
N LEU A 162 -22.35 18.99 -7.67
CA LEU A 162 -23.79 19.06 -7.98
C LEU A 162 -24.03 19.60 -9.39
N LEU A 163 -23.30 20.64 -9.80
CA LEU A 163 -23.40 21.18 -11.15
C LEU A 163 -22.93 20.15 -12.19
N ASN A 164 -21.88 19.37 -11.91
CA ASN A 164 -21.43 18.31 -12.80
C ASN A 164 -22.48 17.20 -12.96
N MET A 165 -23.12 16.79 -11.86
CA MET A 165 -24.22 15.82 -11.88
C MET A 165 -25.45 16.33 -12.63
N LEU A 166 -25.77 17.63 -12.55
CA LEU A 166 -26.90 18.22 -13.27
C LEU A 166 -26.67 18.27 -14.79
N GLU A 167 -25.45 18.62 -15.20
CA GLU A 167 -25.09 18.77 -16.61
C GLU A 167 -24.76 17.44 -17.30
N ASP A 168 -24.21 16.45 -16.57
CA ASP A 168 -23.88 15.12 -17.09
C ASP A 168 -24.11 14.02 -16.03
N PRO A 169 -25.38 13.61 -15.80
CA PRO A 169 -25.72 12.69 -14.71
C PRO A 169 -25.20 11.26 -14.90
N LEU A 170 -24.88 10.85 -16.14
CA LEU A 170 -24.46 9.47 -16.42
C LEU A 170 -23.00 9.21 -16.07
N ASP A 171 -22.14 10.24 -16.07
CA ASP A 171 -20.72 10.12 -15.70
C ASP A 171 -20.48 10.36 -14.19
N TYR A 172 -21.49 10.09 -13.34
CA TYR A 172 -21.42 10.30 -11.89
C TYR A 172 -20.23 9.63 -11.19
N PRO A 173 -19.72 8.44 -11.58
CA PRO A 173 -18.56 7.86 -10.91
C PRO A 173 -17.31 8.75 -11.07
N LYS A 174 -17.10 9.32 -12.25
CA LYS A 174 -15.98 10.26 -12.48
C LYS A 174 -16.20 11.58 -11.79
N HIS A 175 -17.44 12.05 -11.66
CA HIS A 175 -17.72 13.26 -10.89
C HIS A 175 -17.38 13.08 -9.41
N LEU A 176 -17.71 11.93 -8.84
CA LEU A 176 -17.35 11.58 -7.45
C LEU A 176 -15.83 11.44 -7.27
N GLU A 177 -15.16 10.76 -8.19
CA GLU A 177 -13.71 10.62 -8.18
C GLU A 177 -13.01 11.98 -8.29
N GLY A 178 -13.40 12.80 -9.25
CA GLY A 178 -12.88 14.15 -9.45
C GLY A 178 -13.16 15.07 -8.26
N HIS A 179 -14.34 14.94 -7.63
CA HIS A 179 -14.72 15.74 -6.46
C HIS A 179 -13.80 15.46 -5.28
N SER A 180 -13.63 14.22 -4.84
CA SER A 180 -12.72 13.95 -3.73
C SER A 180 -11.26 14.26 -4.09
N GLY A 181 -10.85 14.03 -5.34
CA GLY A 181 -9.52 14.43 -5.83
C GLY A 181 -9.30 15.93 -5.68
N SER A 182 -10.31 16.73 -6.01
CA SER A 182 -10.26 18.19 -5.89
C SER A 182 -10.19 18.65 -4.43
N ILE A 183 -10.88 17.97 -3.50
CA ILE A 183 -10.83 18.27 -2.07
C ILE A 183 -9.42 18.05 -1.53
N ILE A 184 -8.84 16.86 -1.77
CA ILE A 184 -7.52 16.54 -1.21
C ILE A 184 -6.42 17.37 -1.87
N MET A 185 -6.52 17.64 -3.17
CA MET A 185 -5.57 18.52 -3.88
C MET A 185 -5.62 19.95 -3.36
N SER A 186 -6.81 20.46 -3.07
CA SER A 186 -6.96 21.79 -2.48
C SER A 186 -6.41 21.84 -1.06
N ALA A 187 -6.77 20.87 -0.21
CA ALA A 187 -6.33 20.82 1.19
C ALA A 187 -4.80 20.65 1.35
N VAL A 188 -4.18 19.81 0.51
CA VAL A 188 -2.78 19.44 0.66
C VAL A 188 -1.85 20.39 -0.10
N TYR A 189 -2.25 20.80 -1.30
CA TYR A 189 -1.37 21.52 -2.24
C TYR A 189 -1.86 22.93 -2.58
N SER A 190 -3.02 23.37 -2.06
CA SER A 190 -3.71 24.58 -2.50
C SER A 190 -3.96 24.58 -4.02
N TYR A 191 -4.14 23.40 -4.60
CA TYR A 191 -4.33 23.24 -6.03
C TYR A 191 -5.79 23.50 -6.40
N GLU A 192 -5.98 24.45 -7.32
CA GLU A 192 -7.28 24.74 -7.91
C GLU A 192 -7.55 23.79 -9.08
N ALA A 193 -8.14 22.64 -8.76
CA ALA A 193 -8.51 21.65 -9.77
C ALA A 193 -9.57 22.20 -10.74
N ALA A 194 -9.43 21.84 -12.01
CA ALA A 194 -10.46 22.09 -13.01
C ALA A 194 -11.77 21.39 -12.61
N ARG A 195 -12.90 22.07 -12.86
CA ARG A 195 -14.23 21.58 -12.50
C ARG A 195 -14.55 20.19 -13.07
N ARG A 196 -14.01 19.85 -14.25
CA ARG A 196 -14.16 18.54 -14.89
C ARG A 196 -12.85 18.08 -15.50
N ARG A 197 -12.58 16.78 -15.38
CA ARG A 197 -11.46 16.10 -16.04
C ARG A 197 -10.15 16.86 -15.86
N ASP A 198 -9.83 17.11 -14.59
CA ASP A 198 -8.59 17.78 -14.23
C ASP A 198 -7.40 16.88 -14.61
N PRO A 199 -6.46 17.37 -15.44
CA PRO A 199 -5.40 16.53 -15.98
C PRO A 199 -4.43 16.02 -14.90
N MET A 200 -4.23 16.78 -13.81
CA MET A 200 -3.34 16.35 -12.74
C MET A 200 -4.02 15.25 -11.91
N ILE A 201 -5.29 15.44 -11.54
CA ILE A 201 -6.05 14.43 -10.80
C ILE A 201 -6.18 13.14 -11.61
N GLU A 202 -6.62 13.21 -12.87
CA GLU A 202 -6.79 12.03 -13.72
C GLU A 202 -5.48 11.27 -13.92
N ARG A 203 -4.37 11.99 -14.18
CA ARG A 203 -3.06 11.36 -14.37
C ARG A 203 -2.62 10.60 -13.13
N ILE A 204 -2.78 11.19 -11.95
CA ILE A 204 -2.38 10.57 -10.69
C ILE A 204 -3.32 9.42 -10.33
N SER A 205 -4.63 9.56 -10.52
CA SER A 205 -5.62 8.50 -10.31
C SER A 205 -5.32 7.26 -11.15
N VAL A 206 -5.07 7.42 -12.45
CA VAL A 206 -4.68 6.31 -13.34
C VAL A 206 -3.37 5.67 -12.86
N GLY A 207 -2.41 6.48 -12.41
CA GLY A 207 -1.15 5.98 -11.87
C GLY A 207 -1.34 5.12 -10.62
N ILE A 208 -2.16 5.60 -9.68
CA ILE A 208 -2.50 4.87 -8.46
C ILE A 208 -3.27 3.59 -8.79
N GLU A 209 -4.21 3.60 -9.72
CA GLU A 209 -4.97 2.41 -10.12
C GLU A 209 -4.05 1.30 -10.64
N ILE A 210 -3.09 1.65 -11.50
CA ILE A 210 -2.09 0.70 -12.02
C ILE A 210 -1.27 0.10 -10.88
N ILE A 211 -0.85 0.93 -9.91
CA ILE A 211 -0.03 0.51 -8.77
C ILE A 211 -0.82 -0.37 -7.80
N VAL A 212 -2.05 0.01 -7.45
CA VAL A 212 -2.90 -0.70 -6.48
C VAL A 212 -3.24 -2.12 -6.93
N LYS A 213 -3.46 -2.34 -8.24
CA LYS A 213 -3.70 -3.68 -8.82
C LYS A 213 -2.55 -4.68 -8.56
N GLU A 214 -1.38 -4.17 -8.22
CA GLU A 214 -0.12 -4.92 -8.13
C GLU A 214 0.37 -5.05 -6.69
N LEU A 215 -0.24 -4.28 -5.76
CA LEU A 215 0.03 -4.31 -4.32
C LEU A 215 -0.80 -5.36 -3.56
N ARG A 216 -1.40 -6.32 -4.27
CA ARG A 216 -2.19 -7.39 -3.66
C ARG A 216 -1.33 -8.26 -2.74
N PRO A 217 -1.77 -8.58 -1.51
CA PRO A 217 -1.03 -9.43 -0.58
C PRO A 217 -0.62 -10.78 -1.16
N GLU A 218 -1.47 -11.36 -2.02
CA GLU A 218 -1.22 -12.65 -2.67
C GLU A 218 -0.07 -12.56 -3.69
N VAL A 219 0.03 -11.43 -4.41
CA VAL A 219 1.16 -11.16 -5.31
C VAL A 219 2.43 -10.96 -4.49
N ALA A 220 2.36 -10.17 -3.42
CA ALA A 220 3.47 -9.98 -2.50
C ALA A 220 3.95 -11.31 -1.91
N ALA A 221 3.04 -12.20 -1.52
CA ALA A 221 3.35 -13.52 -0.95
C ALA A 221 4.18 -14.39 -1.90
N ILE A 222 3.91 -14.36 -3.21
CA ILE A 222 4.70 -15.08 -4.22
C ILE A 222 6.16 -14.59 -4.22
N PHE A 223 6.37 -13.27 -4.27
CA PHE A 223 7.72 -12.70 -4.33
C PHE A 223 8.46 -12.77 -2.99
N SER A 224 7.76 -12.77 -1.86
CA SER A 224 8.34 -13.05 -0.55
C SER A 224 8.75 -14.52 -0.40
N ALA A 225 7.97 -15.45 -0.94
CA ALA A 225 8.27 -16.88 -0.92
C ALA A 225 9.40 -17.27 -1.88
N PHE A 226 9.51 -16.57 -3.00
CA PHE A 226 10.53 -16.82 -4.01
C PHE A 226 11.24 -15.52 -4.41
N PRO A 227 12.11 -14.95 -3.54
CA PRO A 227 12.79 -13.67 -3.83
C PRO A 227 13.66 -13.71 -5.09
N THR A 228 14.12 -14.91 -5.49
CA THR A 228 14.87 -15.12 -6.73
C THR A 228 14.07 -14.76 -7.98
N LEU A 229 12.72 -14.77 -7.93
CA LEU A 229 11.88 -14.34 -9.04
C LEU A 229 12.16 -12.88 -9.42
N LEU A 230 12.51 -12.00 -8.48
CA LEU A 230 12.85 -10.60 -8.78
C LEU A 230 14.08 -10.47 -9.70
N ARG A 231 14.97 -11.48 -9.70
CA ARG A 231 16.16 -11.52 -10.56
C ARG A 231 15.84 -11.95 -12.00
N LEU A 232 14.72 -12.63 -12.22
CA LEU A 232 14.34 -13.14 -13.53
C LEU A 232 14.04 -12.01 -14.54
N PRO A 233 14.33 -12.16 -15.84
CA PRO A 233 14.02 -11.16 -16.86
C PRO A 233 12.52 -10.83 -16.96
N SER A 234 12.18 -9.59 -17.29
CA SER A 234 10.80 -9.10 -17.38
C SER A 234 9.97 -9.73 -18.51
N TRP A 235 10.61 -10.27 -19.54
CA TRP A 235 9.92 -10.90 -20.68
C TRP A 235 9.30 -12.26 -20.34
N LEU A 236 9.67 -12.89 -19.22
CA LEU A 236 9.15 -14.20 -18.84
C LEU A 236 7.64 -14.15 -18.50
N PRO A 237 6.89 -15.24 -18.74
CA PRO A 237 5.52 -15.38 -18.25
C PRO A 237 5.46 -15.19 -16.72
N GLY A 238 4.40 -14.55 -16.22
CA GLY A 238 4.24 -14.26 -14.79
C GLY A 238 5.03 -13.04 -14.28
N MET A 239 6.00 -12.51 -15.02
CA MET A 239 6.81 -11.35 -14.61
C MET A 239 6.14 -9.99 -14.88
N ARG A 240 4.80 -9.90 -14.76
CA ARG A 240 4.04 -8.65 -15.02
C ARG A 240 4.51 -7.52 -14.13
N LEU A 241 4.66 -7.77 -12.81
CA LEU A 241 5.16 -6.83 -11.82
C LEU A 241 6.47 -6.14 -12.27
N LYS A 242 7.41 -6.91 -12.85
CA LYS A 242 8.70 -6.39 -13.33
C LYS A 242 8.60 -5.65 -14.65
N ARG A 243 7.63 -5.99 -15.52
CA ARG A 243 7.39 -5.23 -16.77
C ARG A 243 6.85 -3.84 -16.48
N ILE A 244 5.96 -3.73 -15.50
CA ILE A 244 5.32 -2.47 -15.16
C ILE A 244 6.14 -1.63 -14.16
N SER A 245 7.12 -2.22 -13.46
CA SER A 245 7.78 -1.56 -12.34
C SER A 245 8.44 -0.23 -12.70
N SER A 246 9.00 -0.12 -13.92
CA SER A 246 9.59 1.14 -14.40
C SER A 246 8.53 2.22 -14.53
N LEU A 247 7.41 1.90 -15.17
CA LEU A 247 6.27 2.80 -15.33
C LEU A 247 5.63 3.13 -13.97
N ALA A 248 5.49 2.15 -13.07
CA ALA A 248 4.96 2.35 -11.73
C ALA A 248 5.83 3.33 -10.92
N LYS A 249 7.17 3.18 -10.97
CA LYS A 249 8.10 4.11 -10.30
C LYS A 249 8.03 5.52 -10.88
N GLU A 250 7.94 5.64 -12.20
CA GLU A 250 7.77 6.92 -12.88
C GLU A 250 6.46 7.59 -12.43
N LEU A 251 5.34 6.88 -12.49
CA LEU A 251 4.04 7.36 -12.04
C LEU A 251 4.03 7.74 -10.56
N ALA A 252 4.63 6.92 -9.70
CA ALA A 252 4.74 7.20 -8.27
C ALA A 252 5.56 8.47 -7.99
N THR A 253 6.63 8.68 -8.77
CA THR A 253 7.47 9.89 -8.69
C THR A 253 6.71 11.11 -9.20
N GLU A 254 6.06 11.03 -10.36
CA GLU A 254 5.22 12.10 -10.91
C GLU A 254 4.12 12.53 -9.93
N SER A 255 3.47 11.54 -9.30
CA SER A 255 2.39 11.75 -8.32
C SER A 255 2.86 12.52 -7.09
N MET A 256 4.13 12.38 -6.73
CA MET A 256 4.74 13.07 -5.60
C MET A 256 5.34 14.42 -6.02
N ASP A 257 5.96 14.50 -7.19
CA ASP A 257 6.75 15.64 -7.64
C ASP A 257 5.88 16.76 -8.20
N ASN A 258 4.88 16.43 -9.04
CA ASN A 258 4.12 17.43 -9.78
C ASN A 258 3.24 18.31 -8.86
N PRO A 259 2.41 17.74 -7.95
CA PRO A 259 1.61 18.55 -7.02
C PRO A 259 2.48 19.36 -6.06
N PHE A 260 3.57 18.76 -5.56
CA PHE A 260 4.47 19.43 -4.65
C PHE A 260 5.17 20.64 -5.31
N ALA A 261 5.66 20.46 -6.54
CA ALA A 261 6.31 21.53 -7.29
C ALA A 261 5.32 22.64 -7.67
N TYR A 262 4.04 22.33 -7.87
CA TYR A 262 2.99 23.33 -8.03
C TYR A 262 2.90 24.25 -6.82
N THR A 263 2.76 23.68 -5.61
CA THR A 263 2.67 24.46 -4.37
C THR A 263 3.95 25.24 -4.10
N GLU A 264 5.12 24.63 -4.31
CA GLU A 264 6.41 25.30 -4.08
C GLU A 264 6.58 26.54 -4.97
N ARG A 265 6.24 26.44 -6.26
CA ARG A 265 6.27 27.59 -7.18
C ARG A 265 5.27 28.66 -6.75
N GLY A 266 4.06 28.26 -6.39
CA GLY A 266 3.02 29.20 -5.99
C GLY A 266 3.31 29.90 -4.65
N LEU A 267 4.02 29.22 -3.73
CA LEU A 267 4.53 29.82 -2.50
C LEU A 267 5.57 30.89 -2.80
N ALA A 268 6.49 30.65 -3.75
CA ALA A 268 7.51 31.62 -4.16
C ALA A 268 6.91 32.86 -4.84
N THR A 269 5.75 32.75 -5.48
CA THR A 269 5.05 33.87 -6.14
C THR A 269 3.98 34.53 -5.27
N GLY A 270 3.68 33.99 -4.08
CA GLY A 270 2.62 34.48 -3.19
C GLY A 270 1.20 34.22 -3.70
N SER A 271 1.03 33.21 -4.57
CA SER A 271 -0.26 32.85 -5.21
C SER A 271 -0.97 31.67 -4.55
N ILE A 272 -0.42 31.12 -3.47
CA ILE A 272 -0.93 29.93 -2.77
C ILE A 272 -1.57 30.33 -1.44
N SER A 273 -2.74 29.74 -1.16
CA SER A 273 -3.40 29.86 0.14
C SER A 273 -2.80 28.87 1.15
N SER A 274 -3.16 29.00 2.43
CA SER A 274 -2.77 28.02 3.45
C SER A 274 -3.21 26.61 3.04
N CYS A 275 -2.27 25.68 3.14
CA CYS A 275 -2.44 24.26 2.84
C CYS A 275 -1.35 23.46 3.56
N MET A 276 -1.51 22.14 3.64
CA MET A 276 -0.56 21.26 4.33
C MET A 276 0.90 21.51 3.93
N VAL A 277 1.18 21.51 2.62
CA VAL A 277 2.56 21.67 2.13
C VAL A 277 3.09 23.07 2.44
N ALA A 278 2.33 24.13 2.17
CA ALA A 278 2.76 25.50 2.43
C ALA A 278 3.04 25.73 3.92
N ASP A 279 2.13 25.31 4.80
CA ASP A 279 2.24 25.51 6.25
C ASP A 279 3.48 24.80 6.84
N HIS A 280 3.79 23.60 6.33
CA HIS A 280 4.98 22.87 6.78
C HIS A 280 6.29 23.40 6.17
N LEU A 281 6.27 23.91 4.94
CA LEU A 281 7.44 24.54 4.32
C LEU A 281 7.78 25.89 4.97
N LEU A 282 6.77 26.67 5.38
CA LEU A 282 6.99 27.93 6.10
C LEU A 282 7.62 27.69 7.48
N LYS A 283 7.14 26.69 8.24
CA LYS A 283 7.73 26.30 9.53
C LYS A 283 9.19 25.84 9.43
N LEU A 284 9.56 25.23 8.31
CA LEU A 284 10.94 24.81 8.06
C LEU A 284 11.89 26.01 7.92
N HIS A 285 11.44 27.11 7.31
CA HIS A 285 12.25 28.34 7.21
C HIS A 285 12.49 29.00 8.57
N GLU A 286 11.68 28.67 9.59
CA GLU A 286 11.81 29.18 10.95
C GLU A 286 12.73 28.31 11.84
N SER A 287 13.12 27.11 11.39
CA SER A 287 13.91 26.13 12.15
C SER A 287 15.30 25.89 11.59
N ASP A 288 16.32 25.75 12.45
CA ASP A 288 17.74 25.47 12.11
C ASP A 288 18.04 24.00 11.73
N ASP A 289 17.01 23.16 11.52
CA ASP A 289 17.19 21.73 11.22
C ASP A 289 17.60 21.48 9.75
N ASP A 290 18.27 20.35 9.48
CA ASP A 290 18.65 19.93 8.11
C ASP A 290 17.42 19.97 7.18
N PRO A 291 17.36 20.91 6.22
CA PRO A 291 16.13 21.21 5.51
C PRO A 291 15.75 20.12 4.49
N SER A 292 16.70 19.27 4.09
CA SER A 292 16.50 18.30 3.00
C SER A 292 15.61 17.12 3.42
N TRP A 293 15.89 16.53 4.58
CA TRP A 293 15.16 15.35 5.06
C TRP A 293 13.73 15.70 5.49
N TYR A 294 13.53 16.86 6.14
CA TYR A 294 12.20 17.31 6.57
C TYR A 294 11.34 17.65 5.35
N LYS A 295 11.87 18.40 4.38
CA LYS A 295 11.17 18.70 3.11
C LYS A 295 10.76 17.42 2.39
N LYS A 296 11.65 16.43 2.33
CA LYS A 296 11.34 15.11 1.78
C LYS A 296 10.20 14.44 2.54
N ALA A 297 10.21 14.43 3.87
CA ALA A 297 9.14 13.85 4.67
C ALA A 297 7.79 14.55 4.47
N VAL A 298 7.76 15.89 4.33
CA VAL A 298 6.54 16.65 4.00
C VAL A 298 6.01 16.23 2.64
N LYS A 299 6.88 16.17 1.63
CA LYS A 299 6.53 15.77 0.27
C LYS A 299 5.93 14.38 0.19
N GLU A 300 6.55 13.41 0.86
CA GLU A 300 6.06 12.02 0.92
C GLU A 300 4.75 11.88 1.70
N SER A 301 4.61 12.65 2.79
CA SER A 301 3.39 12.70 3.59
C SER A 301 2.21 13.28 2.79
N ALA A 302 2.45 14.35 2.04
CA ALA A 302 1.48 14.97 1.15
C ALA A 302 1.03 13.99 0.04
N ALA A 303 1.97 13.29 -0.59
CA ALA A 303 1.66 12.28 -1.60
C ALA A 303 0.86 11.10 -1.01
N THR A 304 1.17 10.70 0.22
CA THR A 304 0.38 9.69 0.96
C THR A 304 -1.06 10.15 1.18
N ALA A 305 -1.27 11.43 1.54
CA ALA A 305 -2.61 11.99 1.74
C ALA A 305 -3.45 11.91 0.44
N PHE A 306 -2.88 12.33 -0.69
CA PHE A 306 -3.54 12.24 -2.00
C PHE A 306 -3.87 10.79 -2.37
N GLY A 307 -2.92 9.87 -2.18
CA GLY A 307 -3.11 8.45 -2.46
C GLY A 307 -4.30 7.82 -1.72
N GLY A 308 -4.63 8.34 -0.53
CA GLY A 308 -5.75 7.86 0.29
C GLY A 308 -7.13 8.09 -0.31
N HIS A 309 -7.33 9.12 -1.13
CA HIS A 309 -8.62 9.39 -1.78
C HIS A 309 -9.06 8.22 -2.66
N ASN A 310 -8.18 7.80 -3.56
CA ASN A 310 -8.50 6.79 -4.55
C ASN A 310 -8.90 5.44 -3.91
N ILE A 311 -8.26 5.06 -2.80
CA ILE A 311 -8.50 3.78 -2.13
C ILE A 311 -9.92 3.68 -1.56
N GLN A 312 -10.49 4.80 -1.10
CA GLN A 312 -11.83 4.82 -0.49
C GLN A 312 -12.95 4.76 -1.53
N CYS A 313 -12.70 5.24 -2.75
CA CYS A 313 -13.63 5.03 -3.86
C CYS A 313 -13.68 3.54 -4.21
N TYR A 314 -12.56 2.86 -4.47
CA TYR A 314 -12.58 1.46 -4.92
C TYR A 314 -13.25 0.49 -3.93
N SER A 315 -13.18 0.73 -2.62
CA SER A 315 -13.86 -0.12 -1.63
C SER A 315 -15.38 0.07 -1.58
N CYS A 316 -15.92 1.22 -2.01
CA CYS A 316 -17.37 1.45 -2.08
C CYS A 316 -18.02 0.92 -3.36
N TRP A 317 -17.25 0.57 -4.40
CA TRP A 317 -17.78 0.10 -5.68
C TRP A 317 -17.70 -1.43 -5.86
N ALA A 318 -17.25 -2.15 -4.84
CA ALA A 318 -17.16 -3.61 -4.82
C ALA A 318 -18.38 -4.29 -4.15
N GLU A 319 -19.45 -3.54 -3.86
CA GLU A 319 -20.77 -4.03 -3.40
C GLU A 319 -21.83 -3.74 -4.46
#